data_AF-A0A6C1N5M8-F1
#
_entry.id   AF-A0A6C1N5M8-F1
#
_cell.length_a   1.000
_cell.length_b   1.000
_cell.length_c   1.000
_cell.angle_alpha   90.00
_cell.angle_beta   90.00
_cell.angle_gamma   90.00
#
_symmetry.space_group_name_H-M   'P 1'
#
loop_
_entity.id
_entity.type
_entity.pdbx_description
1 polymer ?
#
loop_
_entity_poly.entity_id
_entity_poly.type
_entity_poly.pdbx_seq_one_letter_code
_entity_poly.pdbx_strand_id
1 'polypeptide(L)' 'MPDNNIQLTSTITEDNKLELALREIEIPQPGENQVVIRIEAAPINPSDLGVMFSAADMTTASQSGSADRPVISADVP' A
#
# COMPACT_ATOMS: atom_id res chain seq x y z
N MET A 1 19.41 10.83 -1.54
CA MET A 1 18.31 9.87 -1.26
C MET A 1 18.36 8.80 -2.33
N PRO A 2 17.83 7.59 -2.11
CA PRO A 2 17.67 6.62 -3.20
C PRO A 2 16.74 7.20 -4.29
N ASP A 3 16.83 6.69 -5.51
CA ASP A 3 15.96 7.12 -6.61
C ASP A 3 14.54 6.55 -6.49
N ASN A 4 14.39 5.44 -5.78
CA ASN A 4 13.11 4.77 -5.51
C ASN A 4 12.83 4.60 -4.01
N ASN A 5 11.56 4.53 -3.64
CA ASN A 5 11.10 4.10 -2.31
C ASN A 5 10.09 2.96 -2.41
N ILE A 6 9.80 2.35 -1.26
CA ILE A 6 8.75 1.34 -1.12
C ILE A 6 7.50 1.97 -0.51
N GLN A 7 6.37 1.78 -1.18
CA GLN A 7 5.07 2.29 -0.76
C GLN A 7 4.07 1.15 -0.65
N LEU A 8 3.28 1.14 0.43
CA LEU A 8 2.10 0.29 0.54
C LEU A 8 1.00 0.83 -0.37
N THR A 9 0.48 0.00 -1.27
CA THR A 9 -0.65 0.34 -2.14
C THR A 9 -1.83 -0.59 -1.86
N SER A 10 -3.03 -0.02 -1.80
CA SER A 10 -4.31 -0.73 -1.80
C SER A 10 -4.94 -0.60 -3.17
N THR A 11 -5.33 -1.71 -3.78
CA THR A 11 -5.89 -1.74 -5.14
C THR A 11 -7.03 -2.74 -5.20
N ILE A 12 -8.21 -2.30 -5.64
CA ILE A 12 -9.28 -3.24 -6.03
C ILE A 12 -9.05 -3.59 -7.50
N THR A 13 -8.91 -4.87 -7.79
CA THR A 13 -8.69 -5.39 -9.15
C THR A 13 -10.02 -5.68 -9.84
N GLU A 14 -9.99 -5.88 -11.16
CA GLU A 14 -11.17 -6.24 -11.96
C GLU A 14 -11.77 -7.60 -11.57
N ASP A 15 -10.98 -8.46 -10.92
CA ASP A 15 -11.41 -9.78 -10.43
C ASP A 15 -12.14 -9.73 -9.07
N ASN A 16 -12.57 -8.54 -8.63
CA ASN A 16 -13.20 -8.30 -7.33
C ASN A 16 -12.33 -8.76 -6.15
N LYS A 17 -11.03 -8.48 -6.23
CA LYS A 17 -10.09 -8.71 -5.14
C LYS A 17 -9.48 -7.40 -4.69
N LEU A 18 -9.32 -7.26 -3.38
CA LEU A 18 -8.35 -6.33 -2.82
C LEU A 18 -6.96 -6.93 -3.01
N GLU A 19 -6.01 -6.11 -3.42
CA GLU A 19 -4.57 -6.36 -3.37
C GLU A 19 -3.90 -5.27 -2.52
N LEU A 20 -3.25 -5.69 -1.44
CA LEU A 20 -2.37 -4.87 -0.61
C LEU A 20 -0.93 -5.31 -0.83
N ALA A 21 -0.10 -4.43 -1.39
CA ALA A 21 1.26 -4.77 -1.80
C ALA A 21 2.26 -3.65 -1.50
N LEU A 22 3.50 -4.03 -1.23
CA LEU A 22 4.64 -3.12 -1.20
C LEU A 22 5.18 -2.95 -2.62
N ARG A 23 4.98 -1.76 -3.20
CA ARG A 23 5.46 -1.43 -4.55
C ARG A 23 6.66 -0.51 -4.50
N GLU A 24 7.59 -0.73 -5.42
CA GLU A 24 8.66 0.21 -5.69
C GLU A 24 8.13 1.33 -6.57
N ILE A 25 8.37 2.58 -6.14
CA ILE A 25 7.97 3.77 -6.87
C ILE A 25 9.15 4.74 -6.93
N GLU A 26 9.22 5.51 -8.01
CA GLU A 26 10.21 6.57 -8.17
C GLU A 26 9.94 7.70 -7.18
N ILE A 27 10.98 8.22 -6.54
CA ILE A 27 10.88 9.40 -5.69
C ILE A 27 10.87 10.63 -6.60
N PRO A 28 9.74 11.36 -6.69
CA PRO A 28 9.65 12.52 -7.58
C PRO A 28 10.55 13.65 -7.09
N GLN A 29 11.13 14.39 -8.03
CA GLN A 29 11.85 15.62 -7.72
C GLN A 29 10.86 16.69 -7.23
N PRO A 30 11.10 17.35 -6.10
CA PRO A 30 10.20 18.37 -5.59
C PRO A 30 10.22 19.61 -6.51
N GLY A 31 9.05 20.15 -6.84
CA GLY A 31 8.94 21.48 -7.43
C GLY A 31 9.28 22.61 -6.46
N GLU A 32 9.15 23.86 -6.90
CA GLU A 32 9.61 25.06 -6.16
C GLU A 32 9.10 25.16 -4.72
N ASN A 33 7.88 24.70 -4.44
CA ASN A 33 7.23 24.77 -3.11
C ASN A 33 6.91 23.39 -2.53
N GLN A 34 7.66 22.37 -2.91
CA GLN A 34 7.49 21.00 -2.43
C GLN A 34 8.73 20.53 -1.68
N VAL A 35 8.55 19.51 -0.85
CA VAL A 35 9.65 18.85 -0.15
C VAL A 35 9.49 17.35 -0.26
N VAL A 36 10.61 16.63 -0.27
CA VAL A 36 10.66 15.18 -0.14
C VAL A 36 11.01 14.86 1.30
N ILE A 37 10.18 14.05 1.95
CA ILE A 37 10.34 13.68 3.36
C ILE A 37 10.59 12.17 3.44
N ARG A 38 11.67 11.78 4.12
CA ARG A 38 11.85 10.39 4.54
C ARG A 38 11.01 10.16 5.81
N ILE A 39 9.93 9.43 5.68
CA ILE A 39 9.07 9.07 6.80
C ILE A 39 9.74 7.98 7.63
N GLU A 40 9.95 8.23 8.92
CA GLU A 40 10.56 7.26 9.86
C GLU A 40 9.52 6.61 10.79
N ALA A 41 8.33 7.21 10.90
CA ALA A 41 7.20 6.67 11.63
C ALA A 41 5.87 7.15 11.02
N ALA A 42 4.92 6.23 10.88
CA ALA A 42 3.52 6.52 10.55
C ALA A 42 2.64 5.59 11.40
N PRO A 43 1.68 6.12 12.19
CA PRO A 43 0.75 5.30 12.94
C PRO A 43 -0.24 4.60 12.00
N ILE A 44 -0.82 3.49 12.46
CA ILE A 44 -1.98 2.86 11.83
C ILE A 44 -3.22 3.26 12.62
N ASN A 45 -4.01 4.19 12.09
CA ASN A 45 -5.24 4.66 12.73
C ASN A 45 -6.48 3.98 12.15
N PRO A 46 -7.63 4.03 12.84
CA PRO A 46 -8.89 3.50 12.30
C PRO A 46 -9.30 4.09 10.94
N SER A 47 -9.03 5.38 10.69
CA SER A 47 -9.33 6.02 9.40
C SER A 47 -8.50 5.43 8.25
N ASP A 48 -7.25 5.06 8.53
CA ASP A 48 -6.33 4.50 7.53
C ASP A 48 -6.81 3.09 7.12
N LEU A 49 -7.37 2.32 8.06
CA LEU A 49 -7.94 0.99 7.79
C LEU A 49 -9.08 1.05 6.79
N GLY A 50 -9.90 2.10 6.82
CA GLY A 50 -10.98 2.31 5.85
C GLY A 50 -10.45 2.45 4.42
N VAL A 51 -9.32 3.13 4.22
CA VAL A 51 -8.68 3.27 2.90
C VAL A 51 -7.89 2.01 2.53
N MET A 52 -7.18 1.39 3.49
CA MET A 52 -6.37 0.21 3.24
C MET A 52 -7.22 -1.01 2.84
N PHE A 53 -8.29 -1.30 3.59
CA PHE A 53 -9.09 -2.51 3.37
C PHE A 53 -10.37 -2.26 2.57
N SER A 54 -10.85 -1.02 2.49
CA SER A 54 -12.04 -0.65 1.72
C SER A 54 -13.23 -1.58 2.05
N ALA A 55 -13.89 -2.13 1.03
CA ALA A 55 -15.01 -3.06 1.14
C ALA A 55 -14.60 -4.54 1.21
N ALA A 56 -13.31 -4.85 1.37
CA ALA A 56 -12.85 -6.24 1.36
C ALA A 56 -13.30 -7.01 2.60
N ASP A 57 -13.73 -8.26 2.38
CA ASP A 57 -13.92 -9.23 3.45
C ASP A 57 -12.57 -9.80 3.87
N MET A 58 -11.97 -9.17 4.89
CA MET A 58 -10.67 -9.58 5.40
C MET A 58 -10.68 -10.97 6.07
N THR A 59 -11.83 -11.61 6.27
CA THR A 59 -11.87 -13.03 6.72
C THR A 59 -11.41 -13.99 5.63
N THR A 60 -11.41 -13.55 4.36
CA THR A 60 -10.91 -14.28 3.19
C THR A 60 -9.44 -13.98 2.87
N ALA A 61 -8.78 -13.17 3.71
CA ALA A 61 -7.43 -12.70 3.43
C ALA A 61 -6.43 -13.85 3.32
N SER A 62 -5.62 -13.79 2.26
CA SER A 62 -4.53 -14.72 2.01
C SER A 62 -3.24 -13.96 1.71
N GLN A 63 -2.12 -14.51 2.16
CA GLN A 63 -0.81 -13.94 1.91
C GLN A 63 -0.11 -14.71 0.78
N SER A 64 0.54 -13.97 -0.10
CA SER A 64 1.49 -14.46 -1.08
C SER A 64 2.72 -13.54 -1.14
N GLY A 65 3.58 -13.72 -2.15
CA GLY A 65 4.83 -12.97 -2.29
C GLY A 65 5.95 -13.48 -1.38
N SER A 66 6.98 -12.66 -1.22
CA SER A 66 8.14 -12.97 -0.38
C SER A 66 8.05 -12.26 0.98
N ALA A 67 8.95 -12.58 1.90
CA ALA A 67 9.03 -11.88 3.19
C ALA A 67 9.31 -10.37 3.02
N ASP A 68 10.12 -10.00 2.03
CA ASP A 68 10.48 -8.60 1.75
C ASP A 68 9.43 -7.85 0.91
N ARG A 69 8.60 -8.60 0.17
CA ARG A 69 7.55 -8.08 -0.71
C ARG A 69 6.28 -8.93 -0.54
N PRO A 70 5.62 -8.84 0.62
CA PRO A 70 4.39 -9.55 0.84
C PRO A 70 3.27 -8.92 0.02
N VAL A 71 2.33 -9.77 -0.39
CA VAL A 71 1.06 -9.36 -1.01
C VAL A 71 -0.06 -9.98 -0.22
N ILE A 72 -1.02 -9.16 0.24
CA ILE A 72 -2.25 -9.64 0.88
C ILE A 72 -3.39 -9.48 -0.12
N SER A 73 -4.16 -10.53 -0.34
CA SER A 73 -5.36 -10.48 -1.16
C SER A 73 -6.59 -10.96 -0.40
N ALA A 74 -7.73 -10.31 -0.63
CA ALA A 74 -9.01 -10.62 -0.02
C ALA A 74 -10.16 -10.39 -1.02
N ASP A 75 -11.27 -11.09 -0.87
CA ASP A 75 -12.48 -10.90 -1.67
C ASP A 75 -13.13 -9.54 -1.41
N VAL A 76 -13.62 -8.91 -2.48
CA VAL A 76 -14.47 -7.73 -2.44
C VAL A 76 -15.87 -8.15 -2.92
N PRO A 77 -16.90 -8.11 -2.06
CA PRO A 77 -18.27 -8.51 -2.42
C PRO A 77 -18.97 -7.60 -3.44
#